data_AF-A0A4T0CBB5-F1
#
_entry.id   AF-A0A4T0CBB5-F1
#
_cell.length_a   1.000
_cell.length_b   1.000
_cell.length_c   1.000
_cell.angle_alpha   90.00
_cell.angle_beta   90.00
_cell.angle_gamma   90.00
#
_symmetry.space_group_name_H-M   'P 1'
#
loop_
_entity.id
_entity.type
_entity.pdbx_description
1 polymer ?
#
loop_
_entity_poly.entity_id
_entity_poly.type
_entity_poly.pdbx_seq_one_letter_code
_entity_poly.pdbx_strand_id
1 'polypeptide(L)'
;MSLTSAESETTSLPLLDFDDTTPGDDPVIGTVGEAIEASKTRARSGKYPSSLSELVTLLAELGANGPIHLRNLNIGDCGIRVGHGNQFDVFRQGDHVPGYALQKVVYKRVKFRPKQTDSDYAVNREYRRTLRYLQLEVISLCHPRLRNHRNIVKLLSWAYDYPDRKTPIPVLVMEAALFPLSEMLKDSQRHLDTLIAVSHWDVRHHIALDVAAEVEALHSSEIIHGDIKPANVLTFRQDNPSVPFLAKLSDFGVCIDMSDHKIGARDYFGTSKCPKP
;
A
#
# COMPACT_ATOMS: atom_id res chain seq x y z
N MET A 1 57.66 31.25 -6.19
CA MET A 1 56.59 30.23 -6.26
C MET A 1 55.82 30.28 -4.96
N SER A 2 54.63 30.88 -4.98
CA SER A 2 53.69 30.86 -3.86
C SER A 2 52.29 30.76 -4.46
N LEU A 3 51.71 29.57 -4.39
CA LEU A 3 50.35 29.29 -4.86
C LEU A 3 49.38 29.68 -3.74
N THR A 4 48.53 30.66 -4.05
CA THR A 4 47.37 31.09 -3.28
C THR A 4 46.28 30.02 -3.33
N SER A 5 45.84 29.58 -2.16
CA SER A 5 44.69 28.71 -1.92
C SER A 5 43.38 29.42 -2.29
N ALA A 6 42.60 28.81 -3.18
CA ALA A 6 41.26 29.26 -3.51
C ALA A 6 40.26 28.83 -2.42
N GLU A 7 39.56 29.80 -1.84
CA GLU A 7 38.39 29.60 -0.98
C GLU A 7 37.20 29.23 -1.86
N SER A 8 36.58 28.06 -1.63
CA SER A 8 35.27 27.74 -2.22
C SER A 8 34.18 28.06 -1.21
N GLU A 9 33.35 29.04 -1.54
CA GLU A 9 32.12 29.38 -0.83
C GLU A 9 31.19 28.16 -0.77
N THR A 10 30.91 27.70 0.45
CA THR A 10 29.88 26.70 0.73
C THR A 10 28.57 27.45 0.98
N THR A 11 27.71 27.48 -0.03
CA THR A 11 26.33 27.96 0.10
C THR A 11 25.56 26.97 0.96
N SER A 12 25.35 27.33 2.22
CA SER A 12 24.53 26.62 3.18
C SER A 12 23.06 26.85 2.83
N LEU A 13 22.36 25.80 2.41
CA LEU A 13 20.90 25.80 2.29
C LEU A 13 20.31 25.74 3.71
N PRO A 14 19.27 26.55 4.03
CA PRO A 14 18.74 26.61 5.38
C PRO A 14 18.02 25.31 5.76
N LEU A 15 18.28 24.83 6.98
CA LEU A 15 17.49 23.80 7.64
C LEU A 15 16.02 24.26 7.67
N LEU A 16 15.13 23.47 7.08
CA LEU A 16 13.70 23.57 7.32
C LEU A 16 13.41 22.90 8.66
N ASP A 17 13.12 23.72 9.67
CA ASP A 17 12.59 23.28 10.96
C ASP A 17 11.25 22.59 10.73
N PHE A 18 11.21 21.29 11.01
CA PHE A 18 9.98 20.51 11.10
C PHE A 18 9.32 20.79 12.46
N ASP A 19 8.76 21.98 12.64
CA ASP A 19 7.81 22.20 13.73
C ASP A 19 6.86 23.38 13.42
N ASP A 20 5.81 23.10 12.65
CA ASP A 20 4.54 23.82 12.73
C ASP A 20 3.42 22.93 12.19
N THR A 21 2.96 22.00 13.03
CA THR A 21 1.67 21.33 12.80
C THR A 21 0.58 22.26 13.31
N THR A 22 0.11 23.15 12.44
CA THR A 22 -1.23 23.72 12.60
C THR A 22 -2.25 22.57 12.61
N PRO A 23 -3.18 22.50 13.57
CA PRO A 23 -4.22 21.48 13.58
C PRO A 23 -5.22 21.81 12.47
N GLY A 24 -4.90 21.39 11.24
CA GLY A 24 -5.82 21.42 10.13
C GLY A 24 -6.88 20.34 10.33
N ASP A 25 -8.13 20.79 10.42
CA ASP A 25 -9.37 20.03 10.51
C ASP A 25 -9.24 18.55 10.10
N ASP A 26 -9.27 17.66 11.09
CA ASP A 26 -9.53 16.24 10.82
C ASP A 26 -10.82 16.16 9.99
N PRO A 27 -10.81 15.46 8.84
CA PRO A 27 -12.01 15.34 8.02
C PRO A 27 -13.11 14.74 8.90
N VAL A 28 -14.21 15.50 9.05
CA VAL A 28 -15.37 15.09 9.84
C VAL A 28 -15.73 13.68 9.42
N ILE A 29 -15.78 12.73 10.37
CA ILE A 29 -15.98 11.29 10.11
C ILE A 29 -17.16 11.01 9.15
N GLY A 30 -18.15 11.90 9.10
CA GLY A 30 -19.25 11.90 8.13
C GLY A 30 -18.83 12.01 6.66
N THR A 31 -17.88 12.87 6.30
CA THR A 31 -17.49 13.12 4.89
C THR A 31 -16.76 11.93 4.26
N VAL A 32 -15.86 11.28 5.00
CA VAL A 32 -15.12 10.10 4.51
C VAL A 32 -16.07 8.91 4.31
N GLY A 33 -16.99 8.69 5.26
CA GLY A 33 -18.01 7.64 5.15
C GLY A 33 -18.90 7.84 3.92
N GLU A 34 -19.36 9.07 3.70
CA GLU A 34 -20.17 9.43 2.52
C GLU A 34 -19.40 9.24 1.21
N ALA A 35 -18.13 9.62 1.14
CA ALA A 35 -17.29 9.44 -0.05
C ALA A 35 -17.09 7.96 -0.40
N ILE A 36 -16.97 7.10 0.61
CA ILE A 36 -16.88 5.64 0.43
C ILE A 36 -18.20 5.09 -0.09
N GLU A 37 -19.33 5.43 0.53
CA GLU A 37 -20.64 4.93 0.10
C GLU A 37 -21.01 5.44 -1.29
N ALA A 38 -20.68 6.69 -1.62
CA ALA A 38 -20.81 7.23 -2.96
C ALA A 38 -19.94 6.45 -3.97
N SER A 39 -18.70 6.12 -3.59
CA SER A 39 -17.80 5.33 -4.43
C SER A 39 -18.27 3.89 -4.64
N LYS A 40 -18.75 3.23 -3.59
CA LYS A 40 -19.39 1.91 -3.66
C LYS A 40 -20.61 1.94 -4.58
N THR A 41 -21.48 2.94 -4.42
CA THR A 41 -22.66 3.14 -5.27
C THR A 41 -22.29 3.34 -6.73
N ARG A 42 -21.26 4.14 -7.03
CA ARG A 42 -20.71 4.30 -8.39
C ARG A 42 -20.18 2.97 -8.93
N ALA A 43 -19.40 2.23 -8.15
CA ALA A 43 -18.86 0.94 -8.54
C ALA A 43 -19.96 -0.10 -8.86
N ARG A 44 -21.06 -0.12 -8.09
CA ARG A 44 -22.25 -0.96 -8.36
C ARG A 44 -22.90 -0.63 -9.70
N SER A 45 -22.89 0.64 -10.11
CA SER A 45 -23.35 1.06 -11.44
C SER A 45 -22.33 0.84 -12.57
N GLY A 46 -21.20 0.18 -12.28
CA GLY A 46 -20.09 -0.03 -13.23
C GLY A 46 -19.28 1.23 -13.52
N LYS A 47 -19.50 2.32 -12.76
CA LYS A 47 -18.79 3.59 -12.90
C LYS A 47 -17.56 3.60 -12.00
N TYR A 48 -16.42 3.27 -12.58
CA TYR A 48 -15.10 3.37 -11.95
C TYR A 48 -14.38 4.63 -12.45
N PRO A 49 -13.38 5.15 -11.70
CA PRO A 49 -12.58 6.28 -12.12
C PRO A 49 -12.05 6.09 -13.53
N SER A 50 -12.43 7.00 -14.41
CA SER A 50 -12.05 6.96 -15.82
C SER A 50 -10.77 7.74 -16.10
N SER A 51 -10.34 8.56 -15.13
CA SER A 51 -9.21 9.47 -15.21
C SER A 51 -8.45 9.55 -13.89
N LEU A 52 -7.19 10.01 -13.96
CA LEU A 52 -6.39 10.30 -12.77
C LEU A 52 -7.02 11.39 -11.88
N SER A 53 -7.64 12.39 -12.50
CA SER A 53 -8.29 13.49 -11.78
C SER A 53 -9.38 12.97 -10.84
N GLU A 54 -10.22 12.05 -11.31
CA GLU A 54 -11.25 11.41 -10.48
C GLU A 54 -10.65 10.63 -9.31
N LEU A 55 -9.52 9.94 -9.51
CA LEU A 55 -8.82 9.24 -8.43
C LEU A 55 -8.24 10.23 -7.40
N VAL A 56 -7.70 11.36 -7.84
CA VAL A 56 -7.15 12.41 -6.96
C VAL A 56 -8.25 13.05 -6.13
N THR A 57 -9.40 13.36 -6.74
CA THR A 57 -10.58 13.85 -6.03
C THR A 57 -11.00 12.86 -4.95
N LEU A 58 -11.07 11.56 -5.28
CA LEU A 58 -11.39 10.53 -4.31
C LEU A 58 -10.39 10.47 -3.15
N LEU A 59 -9.08 10.52 -3.43
CA LEU A 59 -8.04 10.53 -2.40
C LEU A 59 -8.21 11.73 -1.45
N ALA A 60 -8.54 12.90 -1.97
CA ALA A 60 -8.80 14.10 -1.18
C ALA A 60 -10.08 13.96 -0.33
N GLU A 61 -11.18 13.46 -0.91
CA GLU A 61 -12.44 13.17 -0.19
C GLU A 61 -12.25 12.18 0.96
N LEU A 62 -11.32 11.23 0.81
CA LEU A 62 -10.99 10.22 1.81
C LEU A 62 -9.95 10.69 2.84
N GLY A 63 -9.44 11.92 2.71
CA GLY A 63 -8.44 12.48 3.61
C GLY A 63 -7.07 11.81 3.50
N ALA A 64 -6.70 11.30 2.32
CA ALA A 64 -5.38 10.72 2.10
C ALA A 64 -4.32 11.80 1.89
N ASN A 65 -3.28 11.81 2.74
CA ASN A 65 -2.17 12.76 2.66
C ASN A 65 -1.42 12.66 1.31
N GLY A 66 -1.07 13.80 0.70
CA GLY A 66 -0.33 13.85 -0.57
C GLY A 66 -0.90 14.88 -1.55
N PRO A 67 -0.43 14.92 -2.82
CA PRO A 67 0.60 14.06 -3.38
C PRO A 67 2.02 14.48 -3.01
N ILE A 68 2.89 13.50 -2.77
CA ILE A 68 4.34 13.69 -2.82
C ILE A 68 4.81 13.57 -4.28
N HIS A 69 5.70 14.42 -4.75
CA HIS A 69 6.24 14.34 -6.11
C HIS A 69 7.64 13.71 -6.14
N LEU A 70 7.76 12.50 -6.70
CA LEU A 70 9.04 11.76 -6.80
C LEU A 70 9.87 12.17 -8.04
N ARG A 71 9.90 13.46 -8.37
CA ARG A 71 10.41 14.00 -9.66
C ARG A 71 11.90 13.75 -9.93
N ASN A 72 12.70 13.54 -8.89
CA ASN A 72 14.15 13.30 -9.01
C ASN A 72 14.55 11.82 -8.81
N LEU A 73 13.57 10.94 -8.57
CA LEU A 73 13.76 9.57 -8.12
C LEU A 73 12.69 8.69 -8.79
N ASN A 74 12.89 8.30 -10.05
CA ASN A 74 12.08 7.21 -10.60
C ASN A 74 12.30 6.00 -9.71
N ILE A 75 11.25 5.57 -9.02
CA ILE A 75 11.42 4.57 -7.97
C ILE A 75 11.79 3.20 -8.51
N GLY A 76 11.51 2.95 -9.80
CA GLY A 76 11.99 1.77 -10.50
C GLY A 76 13.51 1.73 -10.68
N ASP A 77 14.16 2.89 -10.70
CA ASP A 77 15.60 3.01 -10.95
C ASP A 77 16.42 3.10 -9.66
N CYS A 78 15.85 3.70 -8.61
CA CYS A 78 16.54 3.95 -7.34
C CYS A 78 16.06 3.07 -6.16
N GLY A 79 14.89 2.46 -6.28
CA GLY A 79 14.31 1.63 -5.23
C GLY A 79 14.72 0.17 -5.34
N ILE A 80 14.87 -0.50 -4.20
CA ILE A 80 14.99 -1.95 -4.13
C ILE A 80 13.58 -2.53 -4.27
N ARG A 81 13.35 -3.33 -5.31
CA ARG A 81 12.06 -4.01 -5.48
C ARG A 81 11.92 -5.14 -4.46
N VAL A 82 11.01 -4.96 -3.50
CA VAL A 82 10.76 -5.91 -2.40
C VAL A 82 9.52 -6.77 -2.63
N GLY A 83 8.67 -6.41 -3.58
CA GLY A 83 7.47 -7.18 -3.91
C GLY A 83 7.07 -7.07 -5.38
N HIS A 84 6.47 -8.14 -5.90
CA HIS A 84 5.97 -8.23 -7.27
C HIS A 84 4.64 -8.98 -7.28
N GLY A 85 3.53 -8.25 -7.50
CA GLY A 85 2.19 -8.81 -7.60
C GLY A 85 1.65 -8.78 -9.03
N ASN A 86 0.38 -9.13 -9.25
CA ASN A 86 -0.21 -9.03 -10.59
C ASN A 86 -0.49 -7.57 -10.98
N GLN A 87 -0.98 -6.77 -10.04
CA GLN A 87 -1.38 -5.38 -10.26
C GLN A 87 -0.29 -4.36 -9.88
N PHE A 88 0.58 -4.71 -8.92
CA PHE A 88 1.51 -3.75 -8.32
C PHE A 88 2.95 -4.27 -8.28
N ASP A 89 3.89 -3.33 -8.33
CA ASP A 89 5.28 -3.53 -7.91
C ASP A 89 5.50 -2.75 -6.60
N VAL A 90 6.21 -3.35 -5.64
CA VAL A 90 6.48 -2.74 -4.33
C VAL A 90 7.97 -2.47 -4.20
N PHE A 91 8.31 -1.23 -3.87
CA PHE A 91 9.68 -0.75 -3.74
C PHE A 91 9.95 -0.26 -2.32
N ARG A 92 11.18 -0.45 -1.86
CA ARG A 92 11.73 0.19 -0.66
C ARG A 92 12.84 1.12 -1.12
N GLN A 93 12.99 2.28 -0.49
CA GLN A 93 14.13 3.16 -0.78
C GLN A 93 15.43 2.43 -0.40
N GLY A 94 16.45 2.46 -1.26
CA GLY A 94 17.76 1.89 -0.94
C GLY A 94 18.48 2.70 0.14
N ASP A 95 19.31 2.05 0.94
CA ASP A 95 19.95 2.60 2.15
C ASP A 95 21.03 3.67 1.89
N HIS A 96 20.97 4.48 0.82
CA HIS A 96 22.09 5.39 0.47
C HIS A 96 21.66 6.79 0.00
N VAL A 97 20.85 7.50 0.81
CA VAL A 97 20.80 8.97 0.75
C VAL A 97 21.11 9.54 2.15
N PRO A 98 22.33 10.07 2.40
CA PRO A 98 22.66 10.74 3.65
C PRO A 98 21.67 11.89 3.92
N GLY A 99 21.14 11.98 5.15
CA GLY A 99 20.22 13.05 5.57
C GLY A 99 18.73 12.70 5.54
N TYR A 100 18.35 11.56 4.93
CA TYR A 100 16.99 11.02 5.04
C TYR A 100 17.05 9.84 5.99
N ALA A 101 16.51 9.99 7.21
CA ALA A 101 16.28 8.85 8.08
C ALA A 101 15.54 7.76 7.28
N LEU A 102 15.96 6.49 7.42
CA LEU A 102 15.33 5.32 6.79
C LEU A 102 13.82 5.43 6.98
N GLN A 103 13.11 5.97 5.98
CA GLN A 103 11.66 6.02 6.05
C GLN A 103 11.23 4.55 6.03
N LYS A 104 10.61 4.08 7.12
CA LYS A 104 10.05 2.73 7.24
C LYS A 104 8.79 2.63 6.38
N VAL A 105 8.93 2.92 5.10
CA VAL A 105 7.86 2.99 4.12
C VAL A 105 8.19 2.10 2.93
N VAL A 106 7.13 1.66 2.28
CA VAL A 106 7.19 1.03 0.97
C VAL A 106 6.32 1.80 0.00
N TYR A 107 6.70 1.75 -1.27
CA TYR A 107 6.04 2.42 -2.36
C TYR A 107 5.39 1.37 -3.24
N LYS A 108 4.07 1.30 -3.20
CA LYS A 108 3.26 0.37 -3.99
C LYS A 108 2.80 1.09 -5.26
N ARG A 109 3.46 0.77 -6.38
CA ARG A 109 3.21 1.38 -7.70
C ARG A 109 2.39 0.45 -8.57
N VAL A 110 1.38 0.98 -9.26
CA VAL A 110 0.63 0.20 -10.26
C VAL A 110 1.53 -0.20 -11.42
N LYS A 111 1.32 -1.42 -11.91
CA LYS A 111 1.92 -1.87 -13.16
C LYS A 111 1.15 -1.26 -14.32
N PHE A 112 1.82 -0.37 -15.04
CA PHE A 112 1.34 0.16 -16.31
C PHE A 112 2.50 0.10 -17.30
N ARG A 113 2.41 -0.81 -18.27
CA ARG A 113 3.48 -1.06 -19.26
C ARG A 113 2.88 -1.21 -20.65
N PRO A 114 2.38 -0.12 -21.26
CA PRO A 114 1.87 -0.16 -22.62
C PRO A 114 2.99 -0.60 -23.58
N LYS A 115 2.69 -1.53 -24.48
CA LYS A 115 3.61 -1.92 -25.55
C LYS A 115 3.45 -0.98 -26.73
N GLN A 116 4.52 -0.74 -27.49
CA GLN A 116 4.45 0.06 -28.73
C GLN A 116 3.43 -0.48 -29.76
N THR A 117 3.13 -1.77 -29.70
CA THR A 117 2.15 -2.43 -30.58
C THR A 117 0.71 -2.31 -30.11
N ASP A 118 0.48 -1.82 -28.88
CA ASP A 118 -0.87 -1.75 -28.32
C ASP A 118 -1.64 -0.59 -28.96
N SER A 119 -2.90 -0.84 -29.31
CA SER A 119 -3.78 0.23 -29.77
C SER A 119 -4.12 1.18 -28.61
N ASP A 120 -4.41 2.44 -28.92
CA ASP A 120 -4.83 3.44 -27.92
C ASP A 120 -6.01 2.95 -27.07
N TYR A 121 -6.91 2.17 -27.66
CA TYR A 121 -8.03 1.55 -26.96
C TYR A 121 -7.57 0.54 -25.91
N ALA A 122 -6.60 -0.32 -26.25
CA ALA A 122 -6.05 -1.31 -25.32
C ALA A 122 -5.30 -0.63 -24.16
N VAL A 123 -4.48 0.38 -24.46
CA VAL A 123 -3.77 1.19 -23.46
C VAL A 123 -4.74 1.87 -22.50
N ASN A 124 -5.79 2.51 -23.03
CA ASN A 124 -6.81 3.17 -22.22
C ASN A 124 -7.59 2.16 -21.36
N ARG A 125 -7.88 0.96 -21.89
CA ARG A 125 -8.53 -0.11 -21.12
C ARG A 125 -7.66 -0.62 -19.97
N GLU A 126 -6.36 -0.78 -20.20
CA GLU A 126 -5.41 -1.15 -19.14
C GLU A 126 -5.31 -0.05 -18.09
N TYR A 127 -5.19 1.21 -18.52
CA TYR A 127 -5.14 2.35 -17.62
C TYR A 127 -6.38 2.47 -16.73
N ARG A 128 -7.58 2.32 -17.28
CA ARG A 128 -8.81 2.29 -16.45
C ARG A 128 -8.84 1.13 -15.47
N ARG A 129 -8.24 -0.01 -15.82
CA ARG A 129 -8.10 -1.15 -14.91
C ARG A 129 -7.15 -0.84 -13.76
N THR A 130 -6.02 -0.16 -14.01
CA THR A 130 -5.09 0.23 -12.94
C THR A 130 -5.73 1.24 -11.98
N LEU A 131 -6.51 2.19 -12.49
CA LEU A 131 -7.29 3.13 -11.67
C LEU A 131 -8.32 2.40 -10.80
N ARG A 132 -8.99 1.37 -11.33
CA ARG A 132 -9.91 0.53 -10.55
C ARG A 132 -9.19 -0.18 -9.40
N TYR A 133 -8.01 -0.74 -9.62
CA TYR A 133 -7.23 -1.38 -8.55
C TYR A 133 -6.83 -0.38 -7.46
N LEU A 134 -6.37 0.81 -7.84
CA LEU A 134 -6.04 1.88 -6.90
C LEU A 134 -7.27 2.35 -6.11
N GLN A 135 -8.42 2.49 -6.78
CA GLN A 135 -9.66 2.86 -6.11
C GLN A 135 -10.02 1.87 -5.00
N LEU A 136 -9.94 0.56 -5.28
CA LEU A 136 -10.27 -0.48 -4.30
C LEU A 136 -9.30 -0.48 -3.11
N GLU A 137 -7.99 -0.29 -3.37
CA GLU A 137 -7.00 -0.09 -2.31
C GLU A 137 -7.35 1.10 -1.43
N VAL A 138 -7.55 2.27 -2.03
CA VAL A 138 -7.74 3.52 -1.29
C VAL A 138 -9.05 3.49 -0.50
N ILE A 139 -10.15 3.03 -1.08
CA ILE A 139 -11.43 2.92 -0.37
C ILE A 139 -11.30 1.99 0.85
N SER A 140 -10.62 0.86 0.70
CA SER A 140 -10.47 -0.11 1.79
C SER A 140 -9.54 0.42 2.88
N LEU A 141 -8.38 0.97 2.50
CA LEU A 141 -7.35 1.46 3.42
C LEU A 141 -7.77 2.75 4.13
N CYS A 142 -8.62 3.57 3.51
CA CYS A 142 -9.17 4.78 4.13
C CYS A 142 -10.50 4.56 4.85
N HIS A 143 -11.07 3.35 4.81
CA HIS A 143 -12.34 3.05 5.46
C HIS A 143 -12.28 3.34 6.97
N PRO A 144 -13.22 4.12 7.55
CA PRO A 144 -13.14 4.56 8.95
C PRO A 144 -12.92 3.43 9.97
N ARG A 145 -13.54 2.27 9.73
CA ARG A 145 -13.36 1.07 10.58
C ARG A 145 -12.06 0.31 10.34
N LEU A 146 -11.43 0.47 9.17
CA LEU A 146 -10.27 -0.34 8.74
C LEU A 146 -8.95 0.44 8.87
N ARG A 147 -8.93 1.74 8.56
CA ARG A 147 -7.72 2.59 8.51
C ARG A 147 -6.90 2.59 9.81
N ASN A 148 -7.58 2.41 10.95
CA ASN A 148 -6.98 2.38 12.28
C ASN A 148 -6.92 0.98 12.88
N HIS A 149 -7.38 -0.05 12.15
CA HIS A 149 -7.34 -1.43 12.63
C HIS A 149 -5.89 -1.90 12.75
N ARG A 150 -5.53 -2.48 13.91
CA ARG A 150 -4.13 -2.85 14.19
C ARG A 150 -3.57 -3.88 13.22
N ASN A 151 -4.44 -4.70 12.66
CA ASN A 151 -4.10 -5.78 11.74
C ASN A 151 -4.33 -5.39 10.25
N ILE A 152 -4.56 -4.12 9.93
CA ILE A 152 -4.64 -3.69 8.51
C ILE A 152 -3.43 -2.81 8.22
N VAL A 153 -2.78 -3.05 7.07
CA VAL A 153 -1.65 -2.23 6.65
C VAL A 153 -2.10 -0.78 6.46
N LYS A 154 -1.28 0.17 6.91
CA LYS A 154 -1.61 1.59 6.85
C LYS A 154 -1.14 2.24 5.56
N LEU A 155 -2.05 2.96 4.91
CA LEU A 155 -1.74 3.99 3.93
C LEU A 155 -1.29 5.24 4.68
N LEU A 156 -0.06 5.68 4.45
CA LEU A 156 0.52 6.86 5.11
C LEU A 156 0.29 8.12 4.29
N SER A 157 0.53 8.00 2.98
CA SER A 157 0.33 9.05 1.99
C SER A 157 0.28 8.46 0.58
N TRP A 158 0.08 9.30 -0.43
CA TRP A 158 0.20 8.94 -1.83
C TRP A 158 1.15 9.89 -2.57
N ALA A 159 1.69 9.42 -3.68
CA ALA A 159 2.72 10.09 -4.44
C ALA A 159 2.52 9.94 -5.95
N TYR A 160 3.21 10.80 -6.71
CA TYR A 160 3.44 10.64 -8.13
C TYR A 160 4.86 10.16 -8.39
N ASP A 161 4.97 9.04 -9.09
CA ASP A 161 6.19 8.58 -9.75
C ASP A 161 6.16 8.95 -11.23
N TYR A 162 7.33 9.10 -11.82
CA TYR A 162 7.50 9.59 -13.19
C TYR A 162 8.49 8.70 -13.93
N PRO A 163 8.04 7.56 -14.49
CA PRO A 163 8.90 6.72 -15.33
C PRO A 163 9.45 7.47 -16.55
N ASP A 164 8.70 8.47 -17.00
CA ASP A 164 9.13 9.47 -17.96
C ASP A 164 8.67 10.86 -17.49
N ARG A 165 9.18 11.93 -18.11
CA ARG A 165 8.90 13.32 -17.70
C ARG A 165 7.44 13.77 -17.86
N LYS A 166 6.60 13.01 -18.57
CA LYS A 166 5.24 13.40 -18.98
C LYS A 166 4.14 12.54 -18.35
N THR A 167 4.45 11.33 -17.89
CA THR A 167 3.44 10.38 -17.41
C THR A 167 3.49 10.23 -15.89
N PRO A 168 2.65 10.96 -15.13
CA PRO A 168 2.52 10.74 -13.69
C PRO A 168 1.81 9.40 -13.42
N ILE A 169 2.45 8.55 -12.62
CA ILE A 169 1.87 7.30 -12.14
C ILE A 169 1.61 7.42 -10.63
N PRO A 170 0.37 7.17 -10.16
CA PRO A 170 0.07 7.13 -8.73
C PRO A 170 0.82 5.99 -8.03
N VAL A 171 1.33 6.32 -6.84
CA VAL A 171 2.03 5.41 -5.94
C VAL A 171 1.43 5.56 -4.55
N LEU A 172 1.12 4.43 -3.92
CA LEU A 172 0.68 4.41 -2.52
C LEU A 172 1.90 4.26 -1.63
N VAL A 173 2.06 5.16 -0.65
CA VAL A 173 3.13 5.12 0.34
C VAL A 173 2.57 4.50 1.61
N MET A 174 3.09 3.34 1.98
CA MET A 174 2.54 2.50 3.04
C MET A 174 3.61 2.18 4.08
N GLU A 175 3.20 1.74 5.27
CA GLU A 175 4.14 1.25 6.28
C GLU A 175 4.92 0.01 5.78
N ALA A 176 6.22 -0.05 6.09
CA ALA A 176 7.08 -1.16 5.67
C ALA A 176 6.95 -2.37 6.62
N ALA A 177 6.59 -3.52 6.05
CA ALA A 177 6.66 -4.82 6.73
C ALA A 177 8.09 -5.36 6.78
N LEU A 178 8.33 -6.30 7.70
CA LEU A 178 9.56 -7.09 7.72
C LEU A 178 9.62 -8.05 6.53
N PHE A 179 8.60 -8.89 6.39
CA PHE A 179 8.45 -9.91 5.35
C PHE A 179 6.99 -10.39 5.25
N PRO A 180 6.55 -10.97 4.12
CA PRO A 180 5.25 -11.64 4.02
C PRO A 180 5.24 -12.97 4.79
N LEU A 181 4.08 -13.37 5.29
CA LEU A 181 3.87 -14.63 6.01
C LEU A 181 4.30 -15.85 5.16
N SER A 182 4.13 -15.79 3.84
CA SER A 182 4.60 -16.85 2.93
C SER A 182 6.11 -17.11 2.99
N GLU A 183 6.91 -16.09 3.31
CA GLU A 183 8.36 -16.22 3.48
C GLU A 183 8.67 -16.92 4.81
N MET A 184 8.02 -16.46 5.90
CA MET A 184 8.13 -17.08 7.21
C MET A 184 7.71 -18.56 7.20
N LEU A 185 6.70 -18.94 6.42
CA LEU A 185 6.26 -20.33 6.30
C LEU A 185 7.26 -21.20 5.52
N LYS A 186 7.98 -20.64 4.55
CA LYS A 186 8.99 -21.37 3.76
C LYS A 186 10.28 -21.60 4.54
N ASP A 187 10.71 -20.59 5.30
CA ASP A 187 11.94 -20.63 6.10
C ASP A 187 11.61 -20.55 7.60
N SER A 188 10.65 -21.40 8.01
CA SER A 188 10.11 -21.38 9.37
C SER A 188 11.14 -21.69 10.45
N GLN A 189 12.23 -22.39 10.10
CA GLN A 189 13.35 -22.64 10.99
C GLN A 189 14.14 -21.35 11.25
N ARG A 190 14.62 -20.64 10.21
CA ARG A 190 15.49 -19.47 10.43
C ARG A 190 14.79 -18.29 11.11
N HIS A 191 13.53 -18.02 10.76
CA HIS A 191 12.81 -16.87 11.32
C HIS A 191 12.29 -17.11 12.74
N LEU A 192 11.92 -18.36 13.09
CA LEU A 192 11.37 -18.68 14.41
C LEU A 192 12.46 -19.13 15.40
N ASP A 193 13.53 -19.80 14.95
CA ASP A 193 14.62 -20.27 15.83
C ASP A 193 15.38 -19.10 16.50
N THR A 194 15.29 -17.89 15.93
CA THR A 194 15.84 -16.66 16.55
C THR A 194 15.05 -16.26 17.81
N LEU A 195 13.83 -16.76 17.98
CA LEU A 195 12.92 -16.47 19.10
C LEU A 195 13.04 -17.52 20.21
N ILE A 196 14.24 -17.69 20.75
CA ILE A 196 14.57 -18.69 21.80
C ILE A 196 13.62 -18.62 23.02
N ALA A 197 13.02 -17.46 23.27
CA ALA A 197 12.15 -17.20 24.43
C ALA A 197 10.66 -17.49 24.21
N VAL A 198 10.21 -17.86 23.00
CA VAL A 198 8.77 -18.06 22.69
C VAL A 198 8.54 -19.35 21.92
N SER A 199 7.50 -20.10 22.31
CA SER A 199 7.09 -21.28 21.56
C SER A 199 6.65 -20.90 20.14
N HIS A 200 7.14 -21.63 19.14
CA HIS A 200 6.73 -21.44 17.75
C HIS A 200 5.21 -21.60 17.56
N TRP A 201 4.57 -22.41 18.42
CA TRP A 201 3.13 -22.58 18.40
C TRP A 201 2.40 -21.30 18.80
N ASP A 202 2.84 -20.63 19.86
CA ASP A 202 2.20 -19.41 20.35
C ASP A 202 2.29 -18.30 19.28
N VAL A 203 3.45 -18.17 18.63
CA VAL A 203 3.63 -17.23 17.51
C VAL A 203 2.63 -17.50 16.37
N ARG A 204 2.48 -18.77 15.97
CA ARG A 204 1.53 -19.15 14.91
C ARG A 204 0.09 -18.92 15.32
N HIS A 205 -0.24 -19.21 16.58
CA HIS A 205 -1.58 -18.98 17.14
C HIS A 205 -1.92 -17.48 17.13
N HIS A 206 -1.00 -16.62 17.57
CA HIS A 206 -1.18 -15.17 17.54
C HIS A 206 -1.37 -14.63 16.13
N ILE A 207 -0.59 -15.09 15.16
CA ILE A 207 -0.75 -14.69 13.75
C ILE A 207 -2.12 -15.13 13.21
N ALA A 208 -2.59 -16.33 13.57
CA ALA A 208 -3.92 -16.79 13.18
C ALA A 208 -5.04 -15.93 13.77
N LEU A 209 -4.91 -15.52 15.04
CA LEU A 209 -5.84 -14.60 15.69
C LEU A 209 -5.84 -13.22 15.02
N ASP A 210 -4.66 -12.69 14.70
CA ASP A 210 -4.52 -11.41 13.98
C ASP A 210 -5.24 -11.48 12.63
N VAL A 211 -5.00 -12.52 11.82
CA VAL A 211 -5.67 -12.73 10.52
C VAL A 211 -7.19 -12.88 10.69
N ALA A 212 -7.65 -13.59 11.72
CA ALA A 212 -9.08 -13.73 11.99
C ALA A 212 -9.73 -12.37 12.30
N ALA A 213 -9.07 -11.53 13.11
CA ALA A 213 -9.56 -10.19 13.45
C ALA A 213 -9.65 -9.27 12.22
N GLU A 214 -8.69 -9.37 11.28
CA GLU A 214 -8.73 -8.64 10.01
C GLU A 214 -9.95 -8.99 9.16
N VAL A 215 -10.22 -10.29 9.04
CA VAL A 215 -11.32 -10.82 8.25
C VAL A 215 -12.66 -10.43 8.88
N GLU A 216 -12.76 -10.51 10.20
CA GLU A 216 -13.93 -10.03 10.94
C GLU A 216 -14.18 -8.53 10.70
N ALA A 217 -13.14 -7.69 10.77
CA ALA A 217 -13.26 -6.25 10.54
C ALA A 217 -13.73 -5.91 9.12
N LEU A 218 -13.20 -6.64 8.11
CA LEU A 218 -13.61 -6.52 6.72
C LEU A 218 -15.07 -6.92 6.51
N HIS A 219 -15.45 -8.10 7.01
CA HIS A 219 -16.81 -8.61 6.85
C HIS A 219 -17.83 -7.75 7.58
N SER A 220 -17.49 -7.22 8.76
CA SER A 220 -18.30 -6.24 9.51
C SER A 220 -18.44 -4.89 8.80
N SER A 221 -17.64 -4.65 7.77
CA SER A 221 -17.70 -3.47 6.90
C SER A 221 -18.28 -3.80 5.51
N GLU A 222 -18.86 -5.00 5.36
CA GLU A 222 -19.43 -5.52 4.11
C GLU A 222 -18.40 -5.63 2.98
N ILE A 223 -17.14 -5.90 3.30
CA ILE A 223 -16.05 -6.04 2.31
C ILE A 223 -15.51 -7.48 2.35
N ILE A 224 -15.46 -8.13 1.19
CA ILE A 224 -14.70 -9.37 0.99
C ILE A 224 -13.36 -9.00 0.36
N HIS A 225 -12.26 -9.46 0.95
CA HIS A 225 -10.94 -9.20 0.38
C HIS A 225 -10.72 -9.87 -0.98
N GLY A 226 -11.20 -11.10 -1.16
CA GLY A 226 -11.16 -11.83 -2.45
C GLY A 226 -9.83 -12.52 -2.80
N ASP A 227 -8.75 -12.31 -2.04
CA ASP A 227 -7.43 -12.91 -2.30
C ASP A 227 -6.60 -13.06 -1.01
N ILE A 228 -7.23 -13.61 0.05
CA ILE A 228 -6.52 -13.90 1.30
C ILE A 228 -5.58 -15.09 1.07
N LYS A 229 -4.28 -14.85 1.24
CA LYS A 229 -3.23 -15.86 1.12
C LYS A 229 -2.00 -15.43 1.95
N PRO A 230 -1.09 -16.35 2.32
CA PRO A 230 0.09 -16.00 3.10
C PRO A 230 1.00 -14.95 2.46
N ALA A 231 0.96 -14.75 1.14
CA ALA A 231 1.73 -13.70 0.48
C ALA A 231 1.16 -12.28 0.71
N ASN A 232 -0.11 -12.17 1.06
CA ASN A 232 -0.82 -10.91 1.30
C ASN A 232 -0.94 -10.57 2.79
N VAL A 233 -0.61 -11.52 3.67
CA VAL A 233 -0.44 -11.28 5.11
C VAL A 233 1.01 -10.87 5.36
N LEU A 234 1.20 -9.66 5.88
CA LEU A 234 2.50 -9.05 6.11
C LEU A 234 2.86 -9.10 7.59
N THR A 235 4.13 -9.36 7.90
CA THR A 235 4.61 -9.48 9.27
C THR A 235 5.34 -8.20 9.69
N PHE A 236 4.95 -7.65 10.83
CA PHE A 236 5.52 -6.45 11.43
C PHE A 236 6.16 -6.77 12.78
N ARG A 237 7.18 -6.01 13.16
CA ARG A 237 7.81 -6.15 14.49
C ARG A 237 6.88 -5.59 15.56
N GLN A 238 6.77 -6.28 16.68
CA GLN A 238 6.24 -5.75 17.94
C GLN A 238 7.35 -5.61 18.96
N ASP A 239 7.17 -4.67 19.90
CA ASP A 239 8.11 -4.47 20.99
C ASP A 239 7.92 -5.48 22.13
N ASN A 240 6.80 -6.22 22.13
CA ASN A 240 6.52 -7.26 23.13
C ASN A 240 7.28 -8.55 22.78
N PRO A 241 8.25 -9.00 23.61
CA PRO A 241 9.04 -10.20 23.31
C PRO A 241 8.22 -11.50 23.27
N SER A 242 7.10 -11.58 23.99
CA SER A 242 6.23 -12.77 24.02
C SER A 242 5.35 -12.92 22.77
N VAL A 243 5.12 -11.80 22.08
CA VAL A 243 4.41 -11.73 20.79
C VAL A 243 5.20 -10.79 19.88
N PRO A 244 6.33 -11.24 19.33
CA PRO A 244 7.28 -10.37 18.63
C PRO A 244 6.79 -9.95 17.25
N PHE A 245 5.71 -10.55 16.76
CA PHE A 245 5.17 -10.34 15.42
C PHE A 245 3.70 -9.94 15.46
N LEU A 246 3.37 -8.98 14.59
CA LEU A 246 2.01 -8.55 14.29
C LEU A 246 1.73 -8.87 12.84
N ALA A 247 0.67 -9.64 12.58
CA ALA A 247 0.21 -9.84 11.21
C ALA A 247 -0.72 -8.69 10.79
N LYS A 248 -0.54 -8.25 9.54
CA LYS A 248 -1.41 -7.28 8.89
C LYS A 248 -1.81 -7.72 7.49
N LEU A 249 -3.08 -7.59 7.13
CA LEU A 249 -3.56 -7.81 5.77
C LEU A 249 -3.14 -6.67 4.85
N SER A 250 -2.88 -7.03 3.59
CA SER A 250 -2.57 -6.09 2.51
C SER A 250 -3.15 -6.59 1.18
N ASP A 251 -3.09 -5.74 0.14
CA ASP A 251 -3.48 -6.06 -1.24
C ASP A 251 -4.98 -6.11 -1.50
N PHE A 252 -5.64 -4.98 -1.25
CA PHE A 252 -7.08 -4.80 -1.39
C PHE A 252 -7.53 -4.55 -2.84
N GLY A 253 -6.63 -4.60 -3.82
CA GLY A 253 -6.91 -4.31 -5.24
C GLY A 253 -7.94 -5.21 -5.93
N VAL A 254 -8.48 -6.24 -5.25
CA VAL A 254 -9.56 -7.12 -5.75
C VAL A 254 -10.71 -7.28 -4.78
N CYS A 255 -10.87 -6.35 -3.83
CA CYS A 255 -11.97 -6.37 -2.88
C CYS A 255 -13.33 -6.27 -3.55
N ILE A 256 -14.33 -6.86 -2.90
CA ILE A 256 -15.72 -6.94 -3.34
C ILE A 256 -16.60 -6.39 -2.23
N ASP A 257 -17.55 -5.53 -2.60
CA ASP A 257 -18.59 -5.02 -1.71
C ASP A 257 -19.74 -6.04 -1.63
N MET A 258 -20.04 -6.53 -0.42
CA MET A 258 -21.05 -7.55 -0.13
C MET A 258 -22.48 -7.01 -0.08
N SER A 259 -22.65 -5.70 0.00
CA SER A 259 -24.00 -5.10 -0.02
C SER A 259 -24.79 -5.46 -1.29
N ASP A 260 -24.09 -5.85 -2.37
CA ASP A 260 -24.69 -6.46 -3.54
C ASP A 260 -24.99 -7.95 -3.26
N HIS A 261 -26.25 -8.26 -2.97
CA HIS A 261 -26.73 -9.62 -2.65
C HIS A 261 -26.66 -10.61 -3.83
N LYS A 262 -25.88 -10.29 -4.88
CA LYS A 262 -25.67 -11.10 -6.09
C LYS A 262 -24.20 -11.48 -6.27
N ILE A 263 -23.55 -11.98 -5.23
CA ILE A 263 -22.21 -12.56 -5.35
C ILE A 263 -22.33 -13.87 -6.15
N GLY A 264 -21.83 -13.90 -7.38
CA GLY A 264 -21.83 -15.07 -8.25
C GLY A 264 -20.45 -15.68 -8.42
N ALA A 265 -20.37 -16.88 -9.02
CA ALA A 265 -19.10 -17.57 -9.30
C ALA A 265 -18.12 -16.76 -10.19
N ARG A 266 -18.62 -15.74 -10.91
CA ARG A 266 -17.82 -14.83 -11.75
C ARG A 266 -17.10 -13.73 -10.98
N ASP A 267 -17.50 -13.51 -9.73
CA ASP A 267 -16.91 -12.51 -8.84
C ASP A 267 -15.76 -13.10 -8.00
N TYR A 268 -15.45 -14.39 -8.15
CA TYR A 268 -14.34 -15.04 -7.48
C TYR A 268 -13.00 -14.72 -8.17
N PHE A 269 -12.15 -13.90 -7.52
CA PHE A 269 -10.84 -13.47 -8.03
C PHE A 269 -9.64 -14.20 -7.38
N GLY A 270 -9.87 -15.32 -6.69
CA GLY A 270 -8.84 -16.02 -5.91
C GLY A 270 -7.70 -16.64 -6.74
N THR A 271 -6.55 -16.84 -6.09
CA THR A 271 -5.38 -17.50 -6.69
C THR A 271 -5.65 -19.00 -6.95
N SER A 272 -5.42 -19.48 -8.18
CA SER A 272 -5.71 -20.85 -8.64
C SER A 272 -4.72 -21.93 -8.18
N LYS A 273 -4.30 -21.89 -6.91
CA LYS A 273 -3.50 -22.94 -6.26
C LYS A 273 -3.75 -22.98 -4.75
N CYS A 274 -4.88 -23.54 -4.33
CA CYS A 274 -4.90 -24.30 -3.08
C CYS A 274 -4.60 -25.76 -3.47
N PRO A 275 -3.46 -26.35 -3.05
CA PRO A 275 -3.30 -27.79 -3.20
C PRO A 275 -4.46 -28.46 -2.45
N LYS A 276 -5.15 -29.38 -3.13
CA LYS A 276 -6.16 -30.21 -2.49
C LYS A 276 -5.50 -30.99 -1.34
N PRO A 277 -6.19 -31.19 -0.21
CA PRO A 277 -5.69 -32.00 0.89
C PRO A 277 -5.31 -33.41 0.45
#